data_AF-A0A8W8LRI3-F1
#
_entry.id   AF-A0A8W8LRI3-F1
#
_cell.length_a   1.000
_cell.length_b   1.000
_cell.length_c   1.000
_cell.angle_alpha   90.00
_cell.angle_beta   90.00
_cell.angle_gamma   90.00
#
_symmetry.space_group_name_H-M   'P 1'
#
loop_
_entity.id
_entity.type
_entity.pdbx_description
1 polymer ?
#
loop_
_entity_poly.entity_id
_entity_poly.type
_entity_poly.pdbx_seq_one_letter_code
_entity_poly.pdbx_strand_id
1 'polypeptide(L)' 'MPRETEDTVQGDSPLKLQYIWDFRIRNPPTGPTISELSAIFYETKHPFHPRPRATRRKVRNLPPPDREGI' A
#
# COMPACT_ATOMS: atom_id res chain seq x y z
N MET A 1 14.16 -22.55 -0.94
CA MET A 1 13.64 -21.18 -0.99
C MET A 1 14.52 -20.40 -1.96
N PRO A 2 13.96 -19.87 -3.06
CA PRO A 2 14.71 -18.95 -3.93
C PRO A 2 15.02 -17.66 -3.15
N ARG A 3 16.23 -17.12 -3.33
CA ARG A 3 16.60 -15.81 -2.81
C ARG A 3 16.40 -14.81 -3.93
N GLU A 4 15.53 -13.82 -3.73
CA GLU A 4 15.33 -12.72 -4.66
C GLU A 4 16.59 -11.84 -4.63
N THR A 5 17.42 -11.92 -5.68
CA THR A 5 18.66 -11.15 -5.82
C THR A 5 18.55 -10.07 -6.90
N GLU A 6 17.34 -9.74 -7.35
CA GLU A 6 17.12 -8.91 -8.54
C GLU A 6 17.80 -7.52 -8.42
N ASP A 7 17.81 -6.92 -7.22
CA ASP A 7 18.41 -5.60 -6.99
C ASP A 7 19.95 -5.58 -6.99
N THR A 8 20.61 -6.73 -6.93
CA THR A 8 22.08 -6.84 -6.91
C THR A 8 22.67 -7.32 -8.24
N VAL A 9 21.84 -7.73 -9.20
CA VAL A 9 22.30 -8.24 -10.50
C VAL A 9 22.59 -7.11 -11.50
N GLN A 10 21.96 -5.94 -11.35
CA GLN A 10 22.36 -4.73 -12.07
C GLN A 10 23.36 -3.95 -11.21
N GLY A 11 24.59 -3.78 -11.70
CA GLY A 11 25.73 -3.17 -11.00
C GLY A 11 25.59 -1.67 -10.67
N ASP A 12 24.48 -1.29 -10.04
CA ASP A 12 24.26 0.04 -9.51
C ASP A 12 25.04 0.20 -8.20
N SER A 13 25.74 1.34 -8.07
CA SER A 13 26.49 1.63 -6.85
C SER A 13 25.54 1.77 -5.65
N PRO A 14 25.94 1.35 -4.43
CA PRO A 14 25.09 1.45 -3.24
C PRO A 14 24.61 2.88 -2.97
N LEU A 15 25.40 3.89 -3.36
CA LEU A 15 25.04 5.30 -3.25
C LEU A 15 23.87 5.69 -4.17
N LYS A 16 23.79 5.10 -5.37
CA LYS A 16 22.68 5.32 -6.31
C LYS A 16 21.38 4.73 -5.78
N LEU A 17 21.43 3.54 -5.17
CA LEU A 17 20.27 2.92 -4.52
C LEU A 17 19.75 3.78 -3.36
N GLN A 18 20.66 4.26 -2.51
CA GLN A 18 20.30 5.17 -1.41
C GLN A 18 19.63 6.45 -1.93
N TYR A 19 20.18 7.07 -2.98
CA TYR A 19 19.58 8.24 -3.60
C TYR A 19 18.16 7.97 -4.14
N ILE A 20 17.95 6.82 -4.81
CA ILE A 20 16.62 6.43 -5.32
C ILE A 20 15.62 6.23 -4.18
N TRP A 21 16.03 5.58 -3.09
CA TRP A 21 15.19 5.40 -1.91
C TRP A 21 14.84 6.74 -1.27
N ASP A 22 15.83 7.60 -1.03
CA ASP A 22 15.62 8.93 -0.47
C ASP A 22 14.73 9.80 -1.38
N PHE A 23 14.84 9.64 -2.70
CA PHE A 23 13.98 10.32 -3.66
C PHE A 23 12.53 9.81 -3.59
N ARG A 24 12.32 8.49 -3.50
CA ARG A 24 10.99 7.87 -3.37
C ARG A 24 10.32 8.18 -2.03
N ILE A 25 11.08 8.28 -0.94
CA ILE A 25 10.54 8.66 0.38
C ILE A 25 10.10 10.12 0.37
N ARG A 26 10.89 11.01 -0.24
CA ARG A 26 10.57 12.44 -0.37
C ARG A 26 9.41 12.70 -1.33
N ASN A 27 9.36 11.94 -2.42
CA ASN A 27 8.33 12.01 -3.44
C ASN A 27 7.59 10.67 -3.45
N PRO A 28 6.68 10.43 -2.49
CA PRO A 28 5.94 9.18 -2.46
C PRO A 28 5.26 9.02 -3.82
N PRO A 29 5.52 7.91 -4.54
CA PRO A 29 4.88 7.68 -5.81
C PRO A 29 3.37 7.74 -5.59
N THR A 30 2.64 8.26 -6.57
CA THR A 30 1.19 8.11 -6.57
C THR A 30 0.91 6.62 -6.46
N GLY A 31 0.30 6.20 -5.35
CA GLY A 31 0.05 4.79 -5.07
C GLY A 31 -0.77 4.14 -6.19
N PRO A 32 -0.92 2.80 -6.17
CA PRO A 32 -1.60 2.08 -7.22
C PRO A 32 -2.98 2.67 -7.48
N THR A 33 -3.33 2.76 -8.76
CA THR A 33 -4.65 3.26 -9.16
C THR A 33 -5.75 2.33 -8.62
N ILE A 34 -6.97 2.84 -8.47
CA ILE A 34 -8.11 2.01 -8.05
C ILE A 34 -8.29 0.79 -8.98
N SER A 35 -8.00 0.95 -10.28
CA SER A 35 -7.98 -0.15 -11.25
C SER A 35 -6.91 -1.20 -10.93
N GLU A 36 -5.69 -0.78 -10.60
CA GLU A 36 -4.62 -1.71 -10.21
C GLU A 36 -4.97 -2.43 -8.91
N LEU A 37 -5.54 -1.73 -7.93
CA LEU A 37 -6.02 -2.33 -6.68
C LEU A 37 -7.10 -3.39 -6.95
N SER A 38 -8.07 -3.10 -7.82
CA SER A 38 -9.10 -4.09 -8.18
C SER A 38 -8.53 -5.33 -8.85
N ALA A 39 -7.48 -5.18 -9.67
CA ALA A 39 -6.82 -6.31 -10.33
C ALA A 39 -5.96 -7.14 -9.36
N ILE A 40 -5.23 -6.50 -8.46
CA ILE A 40 -4.36 -7.16 -7.46
C ILE A 40 -5.20 -7.98 -6.47
N PHE A 41 -6.31 -7.40 -5.98
CA PHE A 41 -7.14 -8.03 -4.96
C PHE A 41 -8.27 -8.89 -5.53
N TYR A 42 -8.42 -8.96 -6.85
CA TYR A 42 -9.54 -9.65 -7.52
C TYR A 42 -10.91 -9.17 -7.01
N GLU A 43 -11.00 -7.89 -6.67
CA GLU A 43 -12.21 -7.25 -6.13
C GLU A 43 -12.77 -6.20 -7.10
N THR A 44 -13.98 -5.73 -6.83
CA THR A 44 -14.52 -4.59 -7.57
C THR A 44 -13.82 -3.28 -7.17
N LYS A 45 -13.90 -2.24 -8.00
CA LYS A 45 -13.32 -0.91 -7.72
C LYS A 45 -13.97 -0.15 -6.55
N HIS A 46 -15.19 -0.51 -6.17
CA HIS A 46 -16.03 0.25 -5.25
C HIS A 46 -15.48 0.42 -3.82
N PRO A 47 -14.85 -0.59 -3.19
CA PRO A 47 -14.33 -0.49 -1.82
C PRO A 47 -13.17 0.51 -1.69
N PHE A 48 -12.39 0.69 -2.77
CA PHE A 48 -11.20 1.52 -2.78
C PHE A 48 -11.50 3.02 -2.91
N HIS A 49 -12.74 3.40 -3.21
CA HIS A 49 -13.13 4.81 -3.24
C HIS A 49 -13.19 5.40 -1.81
N PRO A 50 -12.70 6.65 -1.62
CA PRO A 50 -12.71 7.28 -0.32
C PRO A 50 -14.15 7.47 0.18
N ARG A 51 -14.37 7.15 1.44
CA ARG A 51 -15.69 7.32 2.08
C ARG A 51 -15.90 8.77 2.54
N PRO A 52 -17.15 9.28 2.51
CA PRO A 52 -17.49 10.58 3.07
C PRO A 52 -17.06 10.73 4.54
N ARG A 53 -16.73 11.97 4.95
CA ARG A 53 -16.28 12.26 6.33
C ARG A 53 -17.27 11.78 7.40
N ALA A 54 -18.57 11.91 7.14
CA ALA A 54 -19.62 11.53 8.06
C ALA A 54 -19.64 10.03 8.35
N THR A 55 -19.47 9.18 7.33
CA THR A 55 -19.48 7.72 7.50
C THR A 55 -18.21 7.24 8.20
N ARG A 56 -17.05 7.85 7.90
CA ARG A 56 -15.77 7.54 8.57
C ARG A 56 -15.82 7.80 10.09
N ARG A 57 -16.51 8.85 10.53
CA ARG A 57 -16.66 9.18 11.96
C ARG A 57 -17.48 8.13 12.73
N LYS A 58 -18.50 7.54 12.08
CA LYS A 58 -19.35 6.51 12.71
C LYS A 58 -18.56 5.24 13.02
N VAL A 59 -17.67 4.82 12.10
CA VAL A 59 -16.85 3.61 12.26
C VAL A 59 -15.81 3.76 13.37
N ARG A 60 -15.23 4.96 13.53
CA ARG A 60 -14.24 5.23 14.58
C ARG A 60 -14.79 5.09 16.00
N ASN A 61 -16.10 5.27 16.18
CA ASN A 61 -16.76 5.27 17.48
C ASN A 61 -17.45 3.93 17.79
N LEU A 62 -17.18 2.87 17.02
CA LEU A 62 -17.70 1.55 17.31
C LEU A 62 -17.01 0.99 18.57
N PRO A 63 -17.74 0.24 19.41
CA PRO A 63 -17.12 -0.48 20.52
C PRO A 63 -16.08 -1.48 19.98
N PRO A 64 -15.06 -1.81 20.79
CA PRO A 64 -14.10 -2.84 20.40
C PRO A 64 -14.85 -4.16 20.12
N PRO A 65 -14.47 -4.91 19.08
CA PRO A 65 -15.09 -6.20 18.81
C PRO A 65 -14.83 -7.17 19.98
N ASP A 66 -15.86 -7.92 20.36
CA ASP A 66 -15.74 -8.96 21.38
C ASP A 66 -14.86 -10.12 20.88
N ARG A 67 -14.14 -10.76 21.80
CA ARG A 67 -13.20 -11.87 21.49
C ARG A 67 -13.85 -13.09 20.84
N GLU A 68 -15.16 -13.26 20.98
CA GLU A 68 -15.96 -14.38 20.45
C GLU A 68 -16.39 -14.18 18.97
N GLY A 69 -16.04 -13.05 18.36
CA GLY A 69 -16.50 -12.66 17.01
C GLY A 69 -15.47 -12.79 15.89
N ILE A 70 -14.50 -13.71 15.99
CA ILE A 70 -13.58 -14.08 14.88
C ILE A 70 -13.96 -15.46 14.34
#